data_AF-A0A3L7P371-F1
#
_entry.id   AF-A0A3L7P371-F1
#
_cell.length_a   1.000
_cell.length_b   1.000
_cell.length_c   1.000
_cell.angle_alpha   90.00
_cell.angle_beta   90.00
_cell.angle_gamma   90.00
#
_symmetry.space_group_name_H-M   'P 1'
#
loop_
_entity.id
_entity.type
_entity.pdbx_description
1 polymer ?
#
loop_
_entity_poly.entity_id
_entity_poly.type
_entity_poly.pdbx_seq_one_letter_code
_entity_poly.pdbx_strand_id
1 'polypeptide(L)'
;MKPSKAMRSSHFNAHRGLRSGMSGFSFVLGSILWLLVLAAVWTLVLNKSKEPPAGTENSAAEESEDDNAIEAKPKSIVFSFPSRKLPEFEFPECMGGTISRDSMLGKRWLASFVFTRCVETCPVITRSVSELHSRVADSNPDFRFVTFSVDSSFDTAEVLKKYGETFRADHERWKFLTGDENEIHDLIRRGFAQYVQTNLGEMRKPGFEVAHSNRAVLVNEDGIPVATYLMTDPEHVVRLRRVIEGKDDFPQPGPALTVTPEDGENPTVPLNIVPVEDPAESPTDGDAPAKAPDASEGTSEEGQSSSSASDAAPESASADVIAAKLPLWAARLPTINAVLNSLCTVLLIAGYVAIRTGHRDGHRNLMITAFVVSVVFLACYLTYHEALYRYTGLRGRPFTGSSLATLVYRSILIPHVILAVFVPILAIRVFVHAYRERWPEHRRLAKITLPIWLFVSITGVVIYGMLYHWPWQTGAQTVAFAS
;
A
#
# COMPACT_ATOMS: atom_id res chain seq x y z
N MET A 1 -9.66 -80.04 64.99
CA MET A 1 -9.06 -80.07 63.63
C MET A 1 -9.31 -78.72 62.95
N LYS A 2 -8.25 -77.99 62.59
CA LYS A 2 -8.25 -76.84 61.67
C LYS A 2 -8.34 -77.36 60.22
N PRO A 3 -8.91 -76.59 59.25
CA PRO A 3 -8.22 -75.46 58.57
C PRO A 3 -9.11 -74.19 58.46
N SER A 4 -8.62 -72.93 58.53
CA SER A 4 -7.82 -72.14 57.54
C SER A 4 -8.57 -71.96 56.21
N LYS A 5 -8.85 -70.77 55.65
CA LYS A 5 -8.11 -69.49 55.62
C LYS A 5 -9.03 -68.34 55.13
N ALA A 6 -8.68 -67.12 55.54
CA ALA A 6 -9.20 -65.81 55.08
C ALA A 6 -9.07 -65.61 53.55
N MET A 7 -9.81 -64.66 52.93
CA MET A 7 -9.46 -63.23 52.84
C MET A 7 -10.41 -62.44 51.91
N ARG A 8 -10.83 -61.25 52.36
CA ARG A 8 -11.48 -60.17 51.58
C ARG A 8 -10.43 -59.45 50.72
N SER A 9 -10.77 -59.05 49.50
CA SER A 9 -10.93 -57.64 49.06
C SER A 9 -10.81 -57.46 47.53
N SER A 10 -11.71 -56.62 46.97
CA SER A 10 -11.46 -55.56 45.96
C SER A 10 -10.68 -55.90 44.68
N HIS A 11 -11.31 -55.72 43.50
CA HIS A 11 -10.82 -54.94 42.33
C HIS A 11 -11.88 -55.06 41.19
N PHE A 12 -12.63 -54.01 40.86
CA PHE A 12 -12.34 -52.96 39.87
C PHE A 12 -12.40 -53.42 38.39
N ASN A 13 -13.53 -53.08 37.75
CA ASN A 13 -13.77 -52.75 36.34
C ASN A 13 -13.00 -53.48 35.22
N ALA A 14 -13.76 -54.22 34.40
CA ALA A 14 -13.38 -54.59 33.04
C ALA A 14 -14.40 -54.05 32.01
N HIS A 15 -14.41 -52.73 31.80
CA HIS A 15 -14.95 -52.16 30.57
C HIS A 15 -13.79 -51.99 29.57
N ARG A 16 -13.65 -52.94 28.65
CA ARG A 16 -12.83 -52.78 27.45
C ARG A 16 -13.44 -51.66 26.61
N GLY A 17 -12.71 -50.56 26.49
CA GLY A 17 -13.10 -49.39 25.74
C GLY A 17 -13.25 -49.68 24.24
N LEU A 18 -14.33 -49.14 23.67
CA LEU A 18 -14.36 -48.79 22.26
C LEU A 18 -13.19 -47.83 22.00
N ARG A 19 -12.21 -48.35 21.27
CA ARG A 19 -11.13 -47.58 20.66
C ARG A 19 -11.75 -46.63 19.63
N SER A 20 -11.93 -45.35 19.97
CA SER A 20 -12.08 -44.27 19.00
C SER A 20 -10.76 -43.51 18.84
N GLY A 21 -9.70 -44.25 18.48
CA GLY A 21 -8.59 -43.63 17.77
C GLY A 21 -9.12 -43.17 16.41
N MET A 22 -8.71 -41.97 15.97
CA MET A 22 -8.95 -41.50 14.59
C MET A 22 -8.76 -42.66 13.63
N SER A 23 -9.82 -43.07 12.91
CA SER A 23 -9.62 -43.97 11.78
C SER A 23 -8.62 -43.27 10.87
N GLY A 24 -7.50 -43.93 10.54
CA GLY A 24 -6.48 -43.35 9.67
C GLY A 24 -7.10 -42.81 8.37
N PHE A 25 -8.23 -43.39 7.98
CA PHE A 25 -9.08 -42.95 6.88
C PHE A 25 -9.65 -41.53 7.03
N SER A 26 -10.20 -41.13 8.19
CA SER A 26 -10.71 -39.76 8.38
C SER A 26 -9.59 -38.72 8.46
N PHE A 27 -8.41 -39.11 8.95
CA PHE A 27 -7.24 -38.24 8.93
C PHE A 27 -6.72 -38.04 7.51
N VAL A 28 -6.57 -39.12 6.74
CA VAL A 28 -6.11 -39.08 5.34
C VAL A 28 -7.11 -38.33 4.46
N LEU A 29 -8.41 -38.57 4.60
CA LEU A 29 -9.44 -37.86 3.84
C LEU A 29 -9.47 -36.36 4.19
N GLY A 30 -9.30 -36.03 5.48
CA GLY A 30 -9.16 -34.65 5.94
C GLY A 30 -7.89 -33.99 5.40
N SER A 31 -6.75 -34.69 5.40
CA SER A 31 -5.49 -34.21 4.84
C SER A 31 -5.54 -34.03 3.32
N ILE A 32 -6.23 -34.90 2.59
CA ILE A 32 -6.44 -34.78 1.14
C ILE A 32 -7.34 -33.57 0.83
N LEU A 33 -8.47 -33.44 1.53
CA LEU A 33 -9.34 -32.27 1.39
C LEU A 33 -8.59 -30.97 1.73
N TRP A 34 -7.66 -31.02 2.69
CA TRP A 34 -6.80 -29.90 3.06
C TRP A 34 -5.68 -29.60 2.06
N LEU A 35 -5.08 -30.61 1.44
CA LEU A 35 -4.14 -30.41 0.33
C LEU A 35 -4.85 -29.84 -0.88
N LEU A 36 -6.12 -30.18 -1.11
CA LEU A 36 -6.95 -29.58 -2.15
C LEU A 36 -7.32 -28.14 -1.84
N VAL A 37 -7.62 -27.79 -0.57
CA VAL A 37 -7.86 -26.40 -0.16
C VAL A 37 -6.57 -25.58 -0.22
N LEU A 38 -5.43 -26.11 0.25
CA LEU A 38 -4.13 -25.45 0.14
C LEU A 38 -3.69 -25.35 -1.31
N ALA A 39 -3.95 -26.34 -2.16
CA ALA A 39 -3.72 -26.27 -3.60
C ALA A 39 -4.65 -25.25 -4.25
N ALA A 40 -5.93 -25.18 -3.87
CA ALA A 40 -6.88 -24.19 -4.39
C ALA A 40 -6.47 -22.76 -3.99
N VAL A 41 -6.04 -22.57 -2.74
CA VAL A 41 -5.49 -21.30 -2.24
C VAL A 41 -4.15 -20.99 -2.91
N TRP A 42 -3.25 -21.96 -3.08
CA TRP A 42 -1.99 -21.82 -3.81
C TRP A 42 -2.22 -21.48 -5.30
N THR A 43 -3.23 -22.07 -5.94
CA THR A 43 -3.64 -21.74 -7.30
C THR A 43 -4.33 -20.38 -7.36
N LEU A 44 -5.10 -19.97 -6.36
CA LEU A 44 -5.69 -18.63 -6.33
C LEU A 44 -4.65 -17.54 -6.03
N VAL A 45 -3.61 -17.87 -5.27
CA VAL A 45 -2.54 -16.96 -4.85
C VAL A 45 -1.41 -16.87 -5.90
N LEU A 46 -1.09 -17.96 -6.61
CA LEU A 46 -0.03 -17.98 -7.62
C LEU A 46 -0.54 -18.00 -9.07
N ASN A 47 -1.74 -18.53 -9.30
CA ASN A 47 -2.38 -18.48 -10.61
C ASN A 47 -3.24 -17.22 -10.74
N LYS A 48 -2.55 -16.07 -10.61
CA LYS A 48 -2.60 -15.04 -11.64
C LYS A 48 -1.21 -14.50 -11.92
N SER A 49 -0.36 -15.40 -12.38
CA SER A 49 0.83 -15.12 -13.20
C SER A 49 0.76 -16.02 -14.44
N LYS A 50 -0.26 -15.79 -15.27
CA LYS A 50 -0.33 -16.26 -16.66
C LYS A 50 -1.39 -15.46 -17.40
N GLU A 51 -1.03 -14.25 -17.80
CA GLU A 51 -1.59 -13.69 -19.03
C GLU A 51 -0.89 -14.41 -20.20
N PRO A 52 -1.62 -14.84 -21.24
CA PRO A 52 -1.01 -15.43 -22.42
C PRO A 52 -0.26 -14.34 -23.21
N PRO A 53 0.82 -14.68 -23.93
CA PRO A 53 1.48 -13.74 -24.84
C PRO A 53 0.56 -13.45 -26.03
N ALA A 54 0.10 -12.21 -26.16
CA ALA A 54 -0.31 -11.65 -27.44
C ALA A 54 0.97 -11.31 -28.24
N GLY A 55 1.16 -11.69 -29.49
CA GLY A 55 0.38 -12.56 -30.36
C GLY A 55 1.30 -13.11 -31.46
N THR A 56 1.02 -14.33 -31.88
CA THR A 56 1.34 -14.80 -33.23
C THR A 56 -0.02 -14.99 -33.87
N GLU A 57 -0.43 -14.01 -34.68
CA GLU A 57 -1.64 -14.16 -35.47
C GLU A 57 -1.35 -15.08 -36.65
N ASN A 58 -2.16 -16.12 -36.79
CA ASN A 58 -2.47 -16.68 -38.10
C ASN A 58 -3.95 -17.12 -38.11
N SER A 59 -4.69 -16.47 -38.99
CA SER A 59 -5.64 -17.06 -39.94
C SER A 59 -6.88 -17.79 -39.42
N ALA A 60 -8.01 -17.09 -39.60
CA ALA A 60 -9.24 -17.50 -40.30
C ALA A 60 -10.03 -18.76 -39.85
N ALA A 61 -11.30 -18.50 -39.50
CA ALA A 61 -12.56 -19.21 -39.80
C ALA A 61 -13.52 -18.96 -38.62
N GLU A 62 -14.45 -18.00 -38.72
CA GLU A 62 -15.83 -18.13 -39.21
C GLU A 62 -16.79 -18.93 -38.29
N GLU A 63 -17.88 -18.23 -37.93
CA GLU A 63 -19.19 -18.70 -37.43
C GLU A 63 -19.24 -19.29 -36.00
N SER A 64 -20.21 -19.00 -35.12
CA SER A 64 -21.50 -18.31 -35.19
C SER A 64 -22.02 -18.06 -33.76
N GLU A 65 -22.77 -16.96 -33.60
CA GLU A 65 -23.93 -16.73 -32.71
C GLU A 65 -23.83 -16.77 -31.15
N ASP A 66 -24.34 -15.65 -30.63
CA ASP A 66 -25.20 -15.44 -29.47
C ASP A 66 -24.68 -15.07 -28.06
N ASP A 67 -25.40 -14.06 -27.55
CA ASP A 67 -25.60 -13.57 -26.18
C ASP A 67 -24.61 -12.60 -25.52
N ASN A 68 -24.94 -11.31 -25.69
CA ASN A 68 -25.10 -10.27 -24.65
C ASN A 68 -24.14 -10.26 -23.44
N ALA A 69 -23.11 -9.41 -23.53
CA ALA A 69 -22.70 -8.50 -22.45
C ALA A 69 -21.68 -7.48 -23.00
N ILE A 70 -22.11 -6.24 -23.24
CA ILE A 70 -21.18 -5.14 -23.56
C ILE A 70 -20.50 -4.71 -22.25
N GLU A 71 -19.40 -5.37 -21.90
CA GLU A 71 -18.44 -4.87 -20.93
C GLU A 71 -17.43 -3.98 -21.67
N ALA A 72 -17.76 -2.70 -21.81
CA ALA A 72 -16.84 -1.70 -22.35
C ALA A 72 -15.68 -1.51 -21.34
N LYS A 73 -14.54 -2.17 -21.59
CA LYS A 73 -13.28 -1.83 -20.93
C LYS A 73 -12.97 -0.34 -21.19
N PRO A 74 -12.79 0.49 -20.15
CA PRO A 74 -12.40 1.87 -20.37
C PRO A 74 -11.00 1.90 -21.00
N LYS A 75 -10.89 2.48 -22.21
CA LYS A 75 -9.60 2.85 -22.81
C LYS A 75 -8.84 3.69 -21.78
N SER A 76 -7.65 3.22 -21.40
CA SER A 76 -6.77 3.94 -20.48
C SER A 76 -6.47 5.34 -21.02
N ILE A 77 -6.91 6.36 -20.31
CA ILE A 77 -6.49 7.74 -20.57
C ILE A 77 -5.02 7.84 -20.13
N VAL A 78 -4.11 8.00 -21.08
CA VAL A 78 -2.71 8.28 -20.79
C VAL A 78 -2.60 9.75 -20.40
N PHE A 79 -2.44 10.02 -19.10
CA PHE A 79 -1.99 11.33 -18.64
C PHE A 79 -0.53 11.49 -19.04
N SER A 80 -0.29 12.12 -20.19
CA SER A 80 1.07 12.46 -20.60
C SER A 80 1.53 13.73 -19.88
N PHE A 81 2.83 13.73 -19.54
CA PHE A 81 3.51 14.83 -18.85
C PHE A 81 3.41 16.15 -19.66
N PRO A 82 3.42 17.33 -19.01
CA PRO A 82 3.44 18.61 -19.73
C PRO A 82 4.56 18.62 -20.77
N SER A 83 4.19 18.81 -22.04
CA SER A 83 5.10 18.84 -23.18
C SER A 83 5.85 20.17 -23.29
N ARG A 84 6.55 20.56 -22.22
CA ARG A 84 7.39 21.73 -22.20
C ARG A 84 8.84 21.31 -22.00
N LYS A 85 9.74 21.95 -22.75
CA LYS A 85 11.18 21.81 -22.53
C LYS A 85 11.53 22.29 -21.13
N LEU A 86 12.53 21.66 -20.52
CA LEU A 86 13.07 22.15 -19.26
C LEU A 86 13.53 23.61 -19.41
N PRO A 87 13.34 24.45 -18.36
CA PRO A 87 13.97 25.75 -18.26
C PRO A 87 15.49 25.66 -18.45
N GLU A 88 16.11 26.77 -18.83
CA GLU A 88 17.57 26.85 -18.79
C GLU A 88 18.07 26.68 -17.36
N PHE A 89 19.11 25.86 -17.21
CA PHE A 89 19.80 25.66 -15.95
C PHE A 89 21.26 25.37 -16.26
N GLU A 90 22.12 25.73 -15.31
CA GLU A 90 23.53 25.35 -15.28
C GLU A 90 23.94 25.14 -13.83
N PHE A 91 24.32 23.92 -13.48
CA PHE A 91 24.67 23.56 -12.12
C PHE A 91 26.04 22.89 -12.04
N PRO A 92 26.85 23.18 -11.00
CA PRO A 92 28.10 22.49 -10.76
C PRO A 92 27.91 21.00 -10.49
N GLU A 93 28.83 20.19 -11.01
CA GLU A 93 28.86 18.74 -10.84
C GLU A 93 29.92 18.31 -9.82
N CYS A 94 29.69 17.22 -9.08
CA CYS A 94 30.53 16.83 -7.95
C CYS A 94 31.98 16.41 -8.31
N MET A 95 32.24 16.00 -9.55
CA MET A 95 33.58 15.68 -10.09
C MET A 95 34.24 16.87 -10.80
N GLY A 96 33.56 18.02 -10.85
CA GLY A 96 34.04 19.24 -11.48
C GLY A 96 33.38 19.53 -12.82
N GLY A 97 33.40 20.81 -13.22
CA GLY A 97 32.67 21.33 -14.36
C GLY A 97 31.20 21.63 -14.05
N THR A 98 30.43 21.91 -15.09
CA THR A 98 29.00 22.24 -15.01
C THR A 98 28.18 21.34 -15.93
N ILE A 99 26.95 21.04 -15.52
CA ILE A 99 25.95 20.40 -16.37
C ILE A 99 24.84 21.41 -16.62
N SER A 100 24.50 21.62 -17.88
CA SER A 100 23.44 22.49 -18.31
C SER A 100 22.37 21.71 -19.06
N ARG A 101 21.19 22.31 -19.25
CA ARG A 101 20.16 21.75 -20.13
C ARG A 101 20.73 21.43 -21.51
N ASP A 102 21.52 22.34 -22.07
CA ASP A 102 22.02 22.25 -23.44
C ASP A 102 23.09 21.18 -23.61
N SER A 103 23.92 20.93 -22.58
CA SER A 103 24.90 19.83 -22.62
C SER A 103 24.27 18.43 -22.57
N MET A 104 22.98 18.37 -22.21
CA MET A 104 22.17 17.16 -22.15
C MET A 104 21.28 16.94 -23.38
N LEU A 105 21.21 17.90 -24.31
CA LEU A 105 20.47 17.73 -25.56
C LEU A 105 21.05 16.60 -26.42
N GLY A 106 20.16 15.91 -27.14
CA GLY A 106 20.50 14.73 -27.94
C GLY A 106 20.66 13.44 -27.13
N LYS A 107 20.49 13.48 -25.79
CA LYS A 107 20.62 12.32 -24.92
C LYS A 107 19.34 12.08 -24.13
N ARG A 108 19.00 10.81 -23.92
CA ARG A 108 17.97 10.40 -22.96
C ARG A 108 18.59 10.24 -21.58
N TRP A 109 17.89 10.71 -20.56
CA TRP A 109 18.42 10.67 -19.21
C TRP A 109 17.35 10.61 -18.13
N LEU A 110 17.75 10.15 -16.95
CA LEU A 110 16.91 10.07 -15.77
C LEU A 110 17.31 11.13 -14.75
N ALA A 111 16.38 12.02 -14.41
CA ALA A 111 16.50 12.97 -13.31
C ALA A 111 16.01 12.34 -12.00
N SER A 112 16.78 12.46 -10.92
CA SER A 112 16.37 12.11 -9.56
C SER A 112 16.73 13.22 -8.58
N PHE A 113 16.00 13.31 -7.48
CA PHE A 113 16.14 14.39 -6.49
C PHE A 113 16.35 13.76 -5.11
N VAL A 114 17.43 14.14 -4.43
CA VAL A 114 17.81 13.56 -3.13
C VAL A 114 18.50 14.61 -2.27
N PHE A 115 18.72 14.32 -0.99
CA PHE A 115 19.72 15.00 -0.20
C PHE A 115 20.44 14.02 0.71
N THR A 116 21.73 14.24 0.97
CA THR A 116 22.59 13.18 1.54
C THR A 116 22.31 12.84 2.99
N ARG A 117 21.69 13.76 3.75
CA ARG A 117 21.34 13.58 5.17
C ARG A 117 20.01 12.86 5.40
N CYS A 118 19.23 12.64 4.36
CA CYS A 118 17.92 11.99 4.49
C CYS A 118 18.07 10.57 5.07
N VAL A 119 17.33 10.29 6.14
CA VAL A 119 17.41 9.01 6.88
C VAL A 119 16.38 7.97 6.44
N GLU A 120 15.47 8.34 5.53
CA GLU A 120 14.32 7.51 5.17
C GLU A 120 14.35 7.12 3.68
N THR A 121 13.90 8.01 2.80
CA THR A 121 13.54 7.61 1.43
C THR A 121 14.69 7.77 0.44
N CYS A 122 15.55 8.79 0.59
CA CYS A 122 16.64 9.02 -0.38
C CYS A 122 17.59 7.82 -0.51
N PRO A 123 18.02 7.12 0.57
CA PRO A 123 18.87 5.94 0.42
C PRO A 123 18.21 4.81 -0.40
N VAL A 124 16.89 4.68 -0.34
CA VAL A 124 16.14 3.71 -1.15
C VAL A 124 16.11 4.14 -2.61
N ILE A 125 15.82 5.41 -2.89
CA ILE A 125 15.83 5.97 -4.25
C ILE A 125 17.21 5.80 -4.89
N THR A 126 18.28 6.22 -4.22
CA THR A 126 19.65 6.14 -4.73
C THR A 126 20.08 4.69 -4.96
N ARG A 127 19.66 3.75 -4.11
CA ARG A 127 19.90 2.32 -4.33
C ARG A 127 19.20 1.82 -5.59
N SER A 128 17.93 2.19 -5.80
CA SER A 128 17.19 1.82 -7.01
C SER A 128 17.83 2.40 -8.27
N VAL A 129 18.31 3.65 -8.23
CA VAL A 129 19.06 4.25 -9.35
C VAL A 129 20.38 3.53 -9.58
N SER A 130 21.14 3.19 -8.52
CA SER A 130 22.41 2.45 -8.62
C SER A 130 22.23 1.07 -9.25
N GLU A 131 21.19 0.33 -8.84
CA GLU A 131 20.86 -0.96 -9.43
C GLU A 131 20.46 -0.82 -10.90
N LEU A 132 19.61 0.16 -11.21
CA LEU A 132 19.19 0.45 -12.58
C LEU A 132 20.39 0.81 -13.46
N HIS A 133 21.21 1.75 -13.01
CA HIS A 133 22.44 2.20 -13.64
C HIS A 133 23.41 1.04 -13.95
N SER A 134 23.56 0.10 -13.01
CA SER A 134 24.40 -1.09 -13.20
C SER A 134 23.80 -2.07 -14.22
N ARG A 135 22.48 -2.27 -14.20
CA ARG A 135 21.80 -3.23 -15.08
C ARG A 135 21.72 -2.78 -16.53
N VAL A 136 21.56 -1.48 -16.78
CA VAL A 136 21.47 -0.94 -18.15
C VAL A 136 22.84 -0.65 -18.75
N ALA A 137 23.92 -0.91 -18.00
CA ALA A 137 25.26 -0.51 -18.37
C ALA A 137 25.72 -1.07 -19.72
N ASP A 138 25.40 -2.34 -19.97
CA ASP A 138 25.82 -3.07 -21.16
C ASP A 138 24.83 -2.88 -22.32
N SER A 139 23.54 -2.71 -22.01
CA SER A 139 22.47 -2.60 -23.01
C SER A 139 22.26 -1.18 -23.53
N ASN A 140 22.54 -0.16 -22.73
CA ASN A 140 22.39 1.25 -23.11
C ASN A 140 23.48 2.13 -22.45
N PRO A 141 24.73 2.07 -22.95
CA PRO A 141 25.86 2.78 -22.36
C PRO A 141 25.78 4.31 -22.51
N ASP A 142 24.97 4.80 -23.45
CA ASP A 142 24.78 6.23 -23.72
C ASP A 142 23.71 6.87 -22.84
N PHE A 143 22.89 6.08 -22.14
CA PHE A 143 21.92 6.60 -21.19
C PHE A 143 22.61 7.28 -20.01
N ARG A 144 22.09 8.44 -19.57
CA ARG A 144 22.67 9.23 -18.47
C ARG A 144 21.74 9.28 -17.27
N PHE A 145 22.35 9.36 -16.09
CA PHE A 145 21.66 9.55 -14.82
C PHE A 145 22.11 10.86 -14.22
N VAL A 146 21.17 11.66 -13.71
CA VAL A 146 21.46 12.95 -13.10
C VAL A 146 20.70 13.04 -11.79
N THR A 147 21.43 13.25 -10.71
CA THR A 147 20.89 13.41 -9.36
C THR A 147 21.09 14.85 -8.90
N PHE A 148 20.00 15.56 -8.63
CA PHE A 148 20.03 16.91 -8.08
C PHE A 148 19.94 16.84 -6.55
N SER A 149 20.83 17.53 -5.86
CA SER A 149 20.67 17.77 -4.43
C SER A 149 19.57 18.81 -4.18
N VAL A 150 18.63 18.50 -3.29
CA VAL A 150 17.61 19.46 -2.84
C VAL A 150 18.00 20.20 -1.55
N ASP A 151 19.17 19.91 -0.97
CA ASP A 151 19.73 20.54 0.23
C ASP A 151 21.17 20.99 -0.06
N SER A 152 21.30 21.82 -1.10
CA SER A 152 22.61 22.27 -1.61
C SER A 152 23.41 23.07 -0.60
N SER A 153 22.75 23.62 0.43
CA SER A 153 23.41 24.26 1.56
C SER A 153 24.35 23.34 2.34
N PHE A 154 24.06 22.03 2.37
CA PHE A 154 24.87 21.02 3.03
C PHE A 154 25.59 20.10 2.03
N ASP A 155 24.92 19.76 0.93
CA ASP A 155 25.41 18.86 -0.08
C ASP A 155 26.40 19.56 -1.03
N THR A 156 27.60 19.82 -0.54
CA THR A 156 28.71 20.31 -1.38
C THR A 156 29.14 19.24 -2.38
N ALA A 157 29.91 19.64 -3.40
CA ALA A 157 30.48 18.72 -4.38
C ALA A 157 31.24 17.54 -3.71
N GLU A 158 32.01 17.81 -2.67
CA GLU A 158 32.76 16.78 -1.94
C GLU A 158 31.84 15.81 -1.17
N VAL A 159 30.74 16.31 -0.60
CA VAL A 159 29.74 15.50 0.10
C VAL A 159 29.02 14.60 -0.88
N LEU A 160 28.58 15.14 -2.02
CA LEU A 160 27.91 14.39 -3.08
C LEU A 160 28.83 13.35 -3.72
N LYS A 161 30.12 13.66 -3.89
CA LYS A 161 31.10 12.70 -4.37
C LYS A 161 31.19 11.48 -3.44
N LYS A 162 31.37 11.69 -2.14
CA LYS A 162 31.40 10.59 -1.15
C LYS A 162 30.09 9.80 -1.11
N TYR A 163 28.97 10.50 -1.28
CA TYR A 163 27.66 9.87 -1.36
C TYR A 163 27.56 8.96 -2.60
N GLY A 164 27.94 9.44 -3.79
CA GLY A 164 27.99 8.66 -5.01
C GLY A 164 28.90 7.42 -4.90
N GLU A 165 30.09 7.58 -4.32
CA GLU A 165 31.04 6.48 -4.07
C GLU A 165 30.44 5.38 -3.18
N THR A 166 29.67 5.77 -2.14
CA THR A 166 28.98 4.82 -1.25
C THR A 166 28.00 3.93 -2.01
N PHE A 167 27.35 4.47 -3.03
CA PHE A 167 26.42 3.73 -3.91
C PHE A 167 27.08 3.18 -5.18
N ARG A 168 28.42 3.21 -5.26
CA ARG A 168 29.22 2.72 -6.41
C ARG A 168 28.76 3.35 -7.73
N ALA A 169 28.49 4.64 -7.72
CA ALA A 169 28.13 5.37 -8.93
C ALA A 169 29.32 5.41 -9.91
N ASP A 170 29.03 5.17 -11.19
CA ASP A 170 29.98 5.47 -12.26
C ASP A 170 29.79 6.93 -12.68
N HIS A 171 30.74 7.77 -12.28
CA HIS A 171 30.66 9.21 -12.51
C HIS A 171 30.76 9.61 -13.98
N GLU A 172 31.11 8.73 -14.92
CA GLU A 172 31.05 9.04 -16.35
C GLU A 172 29.60 9.16 -16.84
N ARG A 173 28.71 8.28 -16.33
CA ARG A 173 27.31 8.21 -16.74
C ARG A 173 26.33 8.76 -15.72
N TRP A 174 26.71 8.79 -14.44
CA TRP A 174 25.88 9.26 -13.35
C TRP A 174 26.45 10.52 -12.72
N LYS A 175 25.81 11.65 -12.99
CA LYS A 175 26.20 12.98 -12.53
C LYS A 175 25.44 13.37 -11.27
N PHE A 176 26.13 14.02 -10.33
CA PHE A 176 25.50 14.59 -9.13
C PHE A 176 25.67 16.10 -9.12
N LEU A 177 24.55 16.81 -9.05
CA LEU A 177 24.49 18.26 -9.17
C LEU A 177 24.12 18.91 -7.84
N THR A 178 24.77 20.03 -7.56
CA THR A 178 24.48 20.95 -6.45
C THR A 178 24.43 22.38 -7.02
N GLY A 179 24.13 23.39 -6.21
CA GLY A 179 24.05 24.76 -6.71
C GLY A 179 23.26 25.68 -5.81
N ASP A 180 22.69 26.74 -6.38
CA ASP A 180 21.73 27.56 -5.66
C ASP A 180 20.45 26.76 -5.36
N GLU A 181 20.10 26.67 -4.08
CA GLU A 181 18.97 25.86 -3.62
C GLU A 181 17.64 26.38 -4.21
N ASN A 182 17.48 27.69 -4.36
CA ASN A 182 16.24 28.26 -4.88
C ASN A 182 16.09 27.97 -6.37
N GLU A 183 17.16 28.10 -7.15
CA GLU A 183 17.17 27.76 -8.58
C GLU A 183 16.89 26.27 -8.80
N ILE A 184 17.47 25.38 -7.99
CA ILE A 184 17.18 23.95 -8.06
C ILE A 184 15.72 23.67 -7.70
N HIS A 185 15.22 24.22 -6.59
CA HIS A 185 13.83 24.01 -6.17
C HIS A 185 12.83 24.55 -7.18
N ASP A 186 13.20 25.64 -7.84
CA ASP A 186 12.41 26.23 -8.90
C ASP A 186 12.39 25.37 -10.16
N LEU A 187 13.55 24.84 -10.60
CA LEU A 187 13.63 23.88 -11.70
C LEU A 187 12.79 22.62 -11.41
N ILE A 188 12.83 22.12 -10.18
CA ILE A 188 12.05 20.94 -9.75
C ILE A 188 10.54 21.22 -9.85
N ARG A 189 10.08 22.38 -9.37
CA ARG A 189 8.65 22.75 -9.39
C ARG A 189 8.15 23.11 -10.78
N ARG A 190 8.86 23.99 -11.50
CA ARG A 190 8.42 24.56 -12.78
C ARG A 190 8.82 23.71 -13.99
N GLY A 191 10.01 23.11 -13.96
CA GLY A 191 10.53 22.27 -15.03
C GLY A 191 10.07 20.82 -14.92
N PHE A 192 10.34 20.18 -13.79
CA PHE A 192 10.01 18.75 -13.58
C PHE A 192 8.61 18.50 -13.04
N ALA A 193 7.83 19.55 -12.74
CA ALA A 193 6.51 19.46 -12.14
C ALA A 193 6.48 18.55 -10.90
N GLN A 194 7.54 18.60 -10.09
CA GLN A 194 7.69 17.83 -8.85
C GLN A 194 7.56 18.74 -7.63
N TYR A 195 7.07 18.16 -6.54
CA TYR A 195 7.01 18.83 -5.25
C TYR A 195 8.39 18.86 -4.57
N VAL A 196 8.78 20.02 -4.08
CA VAL A 196 9.92 20.22 -3.17
C VAL A 196 9.65 21.43 -2.28
N GLN A 197 9.96 21.31 -1.00
CA GLN A 197 9.87 22.38 -0.02
C GLN A 197 10.82 22.12 1.15
N THR A 198 11.56 23.15 1.57
CA THR A 198 12.34 23.11 2.82
C THR A 198 11.40 23.08 4.02
N ASN A 199 11.59 22.14 4.93
CA ASN A 199 10.81 22.08 6.17
C ASN A 199 11.24 23.21 7.11
N LEU A 200 10.28 23.81 7.79
CA LEU A 200 10.48 24.93 8.73
C LEU A 200 9.95 24.57 10.12
N GLY A 201 10.43 25.30 11.14
CA GLY A 201 9.97 25.14 12.52
C GLY A 201 10.13 23.72 13.05
N GLU A 202 9.09 23.19 13.70
CA GLU A 202 9.09 21.87 14.34
C GLU A 202 9.21 20.70 13.34
N MET A 203 8.94 20.94 12.06
CA MET A 203 9.06 19.94 10.99
C MET A 203 10.50 19.77 10.51
N ARG A 204 11.39 20.75 10.76
CA ARG A 204 12.81 20.69 10.38
C ARG A 204 13.61 19.87 11.40
N LYS A 205 13.54 18.55 11.29
CA LYS A 205 14.29 17.61 12.14
C LYS A 205 15.52 17.09 11.41
N PRO A 206 16.57 16.66 12.13
CA PRO A 206 17.73 16.01 11.52
C PRO A 206 17.31 14.83 10.62
N GLY A 207 17.66 14.90 9.34
CA GLY A 207 17.30 13.91 8.32
C GLY A 207 15.94 14.11 7.64
N PHE A 208 15.22 15.18 7.99
CA PHE A 208 13.93 15.61 7.42
C PHE A 208 13.96 17.11 7.07
N GLU A 209 15.12 17.62 6.64
CA GLU A 209 15.31 19.04 6.35
C GLU A 209 14.49 19.52 5.14
N VAL A 210 14.26 18.63 4.17
CA VAL A 210 13.53 18.95 2.92
C VAL A 210 12.49 17.88 2.64
N ALA A 211 11.26 18.30 2.36
CA ALA A 211 10.19 17.44 1.85
C ALA A 211 10.18 17.50 0.32
N HIS A 212 10.39 16.38 -0.36
CA HIS A 212 10.37 16.32 -1.83
C HIS A 212 9.74 15.04 -2.37
N SER A 213 9.41 15.05 -3.66
CA SER A 213 8.86 13.89 -4.37
C SER A 213 9.87 12.73 -4.45
N ASN A 214 9.37 11.50 -4.28
CA ASN A 214 10.15 10.26 -4.41
C ASN A 214 10.22 9.73 -5.86
N ARG A 215 9.82 10.55 -6.83
CA ARG A 215 9.73 10.16 -8.24
C ARG A 215 10.97 10.62 -8.99
N ALA A 216 11.49 9.72 -9.83
CA ALA A 216 12.43 10.10 -10.88
C ALA A 216 11.66 10.50 -12.14
N VAL A 217 12.26 11.37 -12.95
CA VAL A 217 11.67 11.88 -14.19
C VAL A 217 12.54 11.44 -15.36
N LEU A 218 11.92 10.82 -16.36
CA LEU A 218 12.56 10.45 -17.61
C LEU A 218 12.48 11.62 -18.59
N VAL A 219 13.61 11.99 -19.16
CA VAL A 219 13.75 13.12 -20.08
C VAL A 219 14.23 12.61 -21.43
N ASN A 220 13.60 13.11 -22.50
CA ASN A 220 13.96 12.76 -23.87
C ASN A 220 15.14 13.59 -24.41
N GLU A 221 15.53 13.33 -25.65
CA GLU A 221 16.64 13.97 -26.37
C GLU A 221 16.44 15.48 -26.57
N ASP A 222 15.20 15.96 -26.59
CA ASP A 222 14.86 17.37 -26.75
C ASP A 222 14.87 18.15 -25.42
N GLY A 223 15.21 17.48 -24.31
CA GLY A 223 15.17 18.07 -22.97
C GLY A 223 13.74 18.23 -22.44
N ILE A 224 12.79 17.39 -22.91
CA ILE A 224 11.40 17.38 -22.48
C ILE A 224 11.18 16.23 -21.48
N PRO A 225 10.65 16.51 -20.28
CA PRO A 225 10.18 15.47 -19.37
C PRO A 225 9.01 14.69 -19.97
N VAL A 226 9.13 13.37 -20.08
CA VAL A 226 8.13 12.52 -20.78
C VAL A 226 7.40 11.55 -19.86
N ALA A 227 7.99 11.16 -18.73
CA ALA A 227 7.38 10.23 -17.79
C ALA A 227 7.97 10.35 -16.38
N THR A 228 7.24 9.88 -15.37
CA THR A 228 7.75 9.77 -14.01
C THR A 228 7.58 8.38 -13.44
N TYR A 229 8.54 7.97 -12.61
CA TYR A 229 8.60 6.64 -12.02
C TYR A 229 8.83 6.76 -10.52
N LEU A 230 8.06 6.01 -9.73
CA LEU A 230 8.25 5.98 -8.29
C LEU A 230 9.44 5.08 -7.97
N MET A 231 10.54 5.65 -7.49
CA MET A 231 11.79 4.90 -7.33
C MET A 231 11.81 3.98 -6.10
N THR A 232 10.83 4.13 -5.22
CA THR A 232 10.59 3.23 -4.08
C THR A 232 9.75 2.01 -4.45
N ASP A 233 9.16 1.98 -5.65
CA ASP A 233 8.33 0.88 -6.13
C ASP A 233 9.09 0.01 -7.15
N PRO A 234 9.37 -1.27 -6.84
CA PRO A 234 10.05 -2.17 -7.75
C PRO A 234 9.39 -2.33 -9.12
N GLU A 235 8.05 -2.27 -9.21
CA GLU A 235 7.34 -2.43 -10.49
C GLU A 235 7.64 -1.25 -11.43
N HIS A 236 7.62 -0.03 -10.89
CA HIS A 236 7.98 1.18 -11.63
C HIS A 236 9.44 1.13 -12.08
N VAL A 237 10.36 0.64 -11.24
CA VAL A 237 11.79 0.50 -11.60
C VAL A 237 11.98 -0.54 -12.70
N VAL A 238 11.25 -1.66 -12.67
CA VAL A 238 11.29 -2.68 -13.74
C VAL A 238 10.75 -2.12 -15.05
N ARG A 239 9.64 -1.38 -15.02
CA ARG A 239 9.08 -0.73 -16.21
C ARG A 239 10.05 0.29 -16.80
N LEU A 240 10.62 1.15 -15.96
CA LEU A 240 11.65 2.11 -16.36
C LEU A 240 12.85 1.42 -17.01
N ARG A 241 13.34 0.32 -16.41
CA ARG A 241 14.44 -0.47 -16.99
C ARG A 241 14.10 -0.98 -18.39
N ARG A 242 12.90 -1.54 -18.58
CA ARG A 242 12.47 -2.05 -19.90
C ARG A 242 12.42 -0.94 -20.95
N VAL A 243 11.95 0.25 -20.58
CA VAL A 243 11.98 1.44 -21.45
C VAL A 243 13.41 1.86 -21.81
N ILE A 244 14.32 1.89 -20.84
CA ILE A 244 15.74 2.25 -21.07
C ILE A 244 16.45 1.20 -21.93
N GLU A 245 16.15 -0.08 -21.74
CA GLU A 245 16.67 -1.20 -22.54
C GLU A 245 16.04 -1.29 -23.93
N GLY A 246 15.06 -0.45 -24.27
CA GLY A 246 14.35 -0.47 -25.55
C GLY A 246 13.41 -1.67 -25.74
N LYS A 247 13.02 -2.34 -24.64
CA LYS A 247 12.05 -3.45 -24.66
C LYS A 247 10.61 -2.98 -24.68
N ASP A 248 10.36 -1.79 -24.16
CA ASP A 248 9.07 -1.09 -24.21
C ASP A 248 9.30 0.25 -24.92
N ASP A 249 8.25 0.78 -25.55
CA ASP A 249 8.33 2.05 -26.28
C ASP A 249 8.73 3.21 -25.36
N PHE A 250 9.57 4.10 -25.89
CA PHE A 250 9.94 5.31 -25.17
C PHE A 250 8.73 6.27 -25.11
N PRO A 251 8.34 6.76 -23.91
CA PRO A 251 7.18 7.62 -23.75
C PRO A 251 7.28 8.88 -24.60
N GLN A 252 6.18 9.24 -25.25
CA GLN A 252 6.07 10.47 -26.03
C GLN A 252 5.53 11.62 -25.15
N PRO A 253 5.96 12.87 -25.37
CA PRO A 253 5.39 14.04 -24.70
C PRO A 253 3.86 14.13 -24.89
N GLY A 254 3.15 14.69 -23.90
CA GLY A 254 1.70 14.86 -23.99
C GLY A 254 1.24 15.96 -24.92
N PRO A 255 -0.07 16.09 -25.16
CA PRO A 255 -0.59 17.31 -25.78
C PRO A 255 -0.28 18.50 -24.87
N ALA A 256 0.26 19.57 -25.45
CA ALA A 256 0.48 20.82 -24.74
C ALA A 256 -0.88 21.42 -24.33
N LEU A 257 -1.17 21.44 -23.04
CA LEU A 257 -2.24 22.30 -22.52
C LEU A 257 -1.72 23.74 -22.54
N THR A 258 -2.03 24.44 -23.64
CA THR A 258 -1.82 25.88 -23.76
C THR A 258 -3.02 26.57 -23.13
N VAL A 259 -2.87 27.02 -21.87
CA VAL A 259 -3.84 27.93 -21.25
C VAL A 259 -3.37 29.34 -21.60
N THR A 260 -3.99 29.97 -22.59
CA THR A 260 -3.91 31.42 -22.76
C THR A 260 -4.79 32.04 -21.68
N PRO A 261 -4.24 32.85 -20.75
CA PRO A 261 -5.07 33.61 -19.85
C PRO A 261 -5.73 34.72 -20.68
N GLU A 262 -7.00 34.54 -21.04
CA GLU A 262 -7.85 35.70 -21.31
C GLU A 262 -8.26 36.28 -19.95
N ASP A 263 -8.23 37.60 -19.89
CA ASP A 263 -8.37 38.45 -18.71
C ASP A 263 -9.29 37.91 -17.60
N GLY A 264 -8.70 37.63 -16.44
CA GLY A 264 -9.39 37.70 -15.14
C GLY A 264 -10.33 36.55 -14.75
N GLU A 265 -10.56 35.54 -15.59
CA GLU A 265 -11.37 34.37 -15.21
C GLU A 265 -10.52 33.12 -14.96
N ASN A 266 -10.89 32.36 -13.92
CA ASN A 266 -10.31 31.05 -13.65
C ASN A 266 -10.43 30.19 -14.91
N PRO A 267 -9.33 29.61 -15.44
CA PRO A 267 -9.39 28.84 -16.67
C PRO A 267 -10.29 27.62 -16.45
N THR A 268 -11.48 27.66 -17.02
CA THR A 268 -12.33 26.49 -17.18
C THR A 268 -11.65 25.61 -18.22
N VAL A 269 -11.15 24.45 -17.81
CA VAL A 269 -10.66 23.43 -18.75
C VAL A 269 -11.90 22.75 -19.34
N PRO A 270 -12.25 22.96 -20.62
CA PRO A 270 -13.37 22.26 -21.20
C PRO A 270 -12.97 20.80 -21.37
N LEU A 271 -13.49 19.94 -20.51
CA LEU A 271 -13.52 18.49 -20.72
C LEU A 271 -14.47 18.22 -21.89
N ASN A 272 -13.93 18.25 -23.11
CA ASN A 272 -14.71 17.91 -24.30
C ASN A 272 -14.86 16.38 -24.35
N ILE A 273 -15.92 15.87 -23.73
CA ILE A 273 -16.35 14.49 -23.91
C ILE A 273 -17.00 14.43 -25.29
N VAL A 274 -16.27 13.90 -26.28
CA VAL A 274 -16.82 13.66 -27.63
C VAL A 274 -17.78 12.48 -27.53
N PRO A 275 -19.10 12.66 -27.74
CA PRO A 275 -20.02 11.54 -27.85
C PRO A 275 -19.74 10.82 -29.17
N VAL A 276 -19.72 9.49 -29.16
CA VAL A 276 -19.74 8.69 -30.37
C VAL A 276 -21.15 8.77 -30.94
N GLU A 277 -21.30 9.38 -32.12
CA GLU A 277 -22.53 9.33 -32.89
C GLU A 277 -22.70 7.92 -33.48
N ASP A 278 -23.90 7.35 -33.33
CA ASP A 278 -24.37 6.26 -34.20
C ASP A 278 -25.74 6.64 -34.80
N PRO A 279 -26.06 6.11 -35.99
CA PRO A 279 -26.74 6.85 -37.04
C PRO A 279 -28.26 6.71 -37.02
N ALA A 280 -28.90 7.73 -37.60
CA ALA A 280 -30.31 7.83 -37.97
C ALA A 280 -31.32 8.11 -36.85
N GLU A 281 -31.73 9.38 -36.73
CA GLU A 281 -33.10 9.82 -37.07
C GLU A 281 -33.22 11.35 -36.93
N SER A 282 -33.98 11.95 -37.84
CA SER A 282 -34.41 13.35 -37.87
C SER A 282 -35.91 13.35 -38.17
N PRO A 283 -36.65 14.47 -38.09
CA PRO A 283 -36.65 15.56 -37.11
C PRO A 283 -38.08 15.86 -36.59
N THR A 284 -38.27 16.64 -35.52
CA THR A 284 -39.46 17.51 -35.37
C THR A 284 -39.18 18.71 -34.46
N ASP A 285 -39.19 19.89 -35.08
CA ASP A 285 -39.86 21.16 -34.72
C ASP A 285 -39.97 21.65 -33.26
N GLY A 286 -39.66 22.94 -33.08
CA GLY A 286 -40.44 23.81 -32.19
C GLY A 286 -39.69 24.86 -31.38
N ASP A 287 -39.54 26.05 -31.97
CA ASP A 287 -39.56 27.39 -31.37
C ASP A 287 -38.59 27.86 -30.27
N ALA A 288 -38.04 29.04 -30.54
CA ALA A 288 -37.20 29.91 -29.72
C ALA A 288 -38.07 30.92 -28.89
N PRO A 289 -37.53 32.05 -28.39
CA PRO A 289 -36.61 32.24 -27.27
C PRO A 289 -37.11 33.29 -26.24
N ALA A 290 -36.53 33.35 -25.05
CA ALA A 290 -36.56 34.53 -24.17
C ALA A 290 -35.69 34.29 -22.91
N LYS A 291 -35.01 35.23 -22.27
CA LYS A 291 -34.63 36.63 -22.49
C LYS A 291 -33.82 36.98 -21.24
N ALA A 292 -32.60 37.50 -21.39
CA ALA A 292 -31.87 38.15 -20.29
C ALA A 292 -32.52 39.50 -19.95
N PRO A 293 -32.29 40.02 -18.73
CA PRO A 293 -31.60 41.31 -18.62
C PRO A 293 -30.49 41.25 -17.55
N ASP A 294 -29.29 41.79 -17.75
CA ASP A 294 -28.91 43.22 -17.63
C ASP A 294 -29.52 43.91 -16.38
N ALA A 295 -28.82 44.66 -15.53
CA ALA A 295 -27.46 45.18 -15.48
C ALA A 295 -27.23 45.82 -14.08
N SER A 296 -26.05 46.41 -13.90
CA SER A 296 -25.70 47.55 -13.03
C SER A 296 -24.86 47.29 -11.77
N GLU A 297 -23.55 47.52 -11.96
CA GLU A 297 -22.70 48.52 -11.27
C GLU A 297 -22.73 48.65 -9.73
N GLY A 298 -21.54 48.55 -9.15
CA GLY A 298 -21.25 48.93 -7.77
C GLY A 298 -19.75 48.88 -7.47
N THR A 299 -19.06 49.97 -7.84
CA THR A 299 -17.81 50.55 -7.31
C THR A 299 -17.00 49.87 -6.20
N SER A 300 -15.68 49.90 -6.42
CA SER A 300 -14.53 49.69 -5.53
C SER A 300 -14.60 50.29 -4.12
N GLU A 301 -14.03 49.58 -3.14
CA GLU A 301 -13.22 50.18 -2.05
C GLU A 301 -12.30 49.13 -1.38
N GLU A 302 -11.11 49.59 -1.01
CA GLU A 302 -10.01 48.85 -0.39
C GLU A 302 -10.34 48.37 1.04
N GLY A 303 -9.76 47.23 1.44
CA GLY A 303 -9.82 46.77 2.81
C GLY A 303 -8.90 45.58 3.09
N GLN A 304 -7.66 45.87 3.49
CA GLN A 304 -6.80 44.91 4.17
C GLN A 304 -7.52 44.33 5.38
N SER A 305 -7.60 43.00 5.45
CA SER A 305 -7.94 42.28 6.67
C SER A 305 -7.27 40.91 6.62
N SER A 306 -6.18 40.82 7.38
CA SER A 306 -5.57 39.58 7.83
C SER A 306 -6.60 38.73 8.57
N SER A 307 -7.03 37.63 7.96
CA SER A 307 -7.70 36.55 8.69
C SER A 307 -6.83 35.31 8.65
N SER A 308 -6.26 35.02 9.81
CA SER A 308 -5.71 33.73 10.22
C SER A 308 -6.60 32.58 9.74
N ALA A 309 -6.17 31.87 8.70
CA ALA A 309 -6.71 30.56 8.37
C ALA A 309 -6.14 29.58 9.39
N SER A 310 -6.99 29.27 10.36
CA SER A 310 -6.86 28.21 11.35
C SER A 310 -6.35 26.91 10.73
N ASP A 311 -5.32 26.36 11.37
CA ASP A 311 -4.83 25.00 11.23
C ASP A 311 -5.98 23.99 11.32
N ALA A 312 -6.37 23.42 10.18
CA ALA A 312 -7.11 22.17 10.13
C ALA A 312 -6.69 21.34 8.91
N ALA A 313 -5.98 20.25 9.22
CA ALA A 313 -5.86 18.98 8.49
C ALA A 313 -4.70 18.77 7.48
N PRO A 314 -3.78 17.86 7.83
CA PRO A 314 -3.15 16.93 6.88
C PRO A 314 -3.68 15.47 7.01
N GLU A 315 -4.68 15.20 7.85
CA GLU A 315 -4.85 13.84 8.41
C GLU A 315 -5.90 12.94 7.73
N SER A 316 -6.96 13.51 7.15
CA SER A 316 -7.87 12.75 6.25
C SER A 316 -7.14 12.22 5.02
N ALA A 317 -6.11 12.94 4.58
CA ALA A 317 -5.26 12.55 3.47
C ALA A 317 -4.56 11.20 3.69
N SER A 318 -4.25 10.80 4.93
CA SER A 318 -3.54 9.52 5.17
C SER A 318 -4.41 8.28 4.90
N ALA A 319 -5.71 8.34 5.23
CA ALA A 319 -6.65 7.25 4.96
C ALA A 319 -7.00 7.18 3.47
N ASP A 320 -7.19 8.33 2.84
CA ASP A 320 -7.51 8.44 1.41
C ASP A 320 -6.30 8.02 0.55
N VAL A 321 -5.08 8.34 0.98
CA VAL A 321 -3.83 7.89 0.34
C VAL A 321 -3.64 6.37 0.45
N ILE A 322 -4.00 5.75 1.58
CA ILE A 322 -3.96 4.29 1.74
C ILE A 322 -4.97 3.62 0.80
N ALA A 323 -6.19 4.14 0.72
CA ALA A 323 -7.25 3.61 -0.14
C ALA A 323 -6.93 3.74 -1.63
N ALA A 324 -6.28 4.85 -2.04
CA ALA A 324 -5.88 5.08 -3.42
C ALA A 324 -4.70 4.22 -3.90
N LYS A 325 -3.84 3.77 -2.98
CA LYS A 325 -2.59 3.04 -3.31
C LYS A 325 -2.68 1.52 -3.13
N LEU A 326 -3.60 1.02 -2.31
CA LEU A 326 -3.74 -0.42 -2.10
C LEU A 326 -4.55 -1.06 -3.23
N PRO A 327 -4.07 -2.16 -3.83
CA PRO A 327 -4.90 -2.94 -4.74
C PRO A 327 -6.12 -3.52 -4.00
N LEU A 328 -7.23 -3.70 -4.72
CA LEU A 328 -8.52 -4.07 -4.15
C LEU A 328 -8.48 -5.35 -3.28
N TRP A 329 -7.66 -6.33 -3.67
CA TRP A 329 -7.48 -7.55 -2.89
C TRP A 329 -6.86 -7.27 -1.51
N ALA A 330 -5.87 -6.38 -1.44
CA ALA A 330 -5.17 -6.02 -0.21
C ALA A 330 -6.06 -5.15 0.69
N ALA A 331 -6.80 -4.22 0.10
CA ALA A 331 -7.76 -3.37 0.81
C ALA A 331 -8.88 -4.16 1.51
N ARG A 332 -9.23 -5.36 1.02
CA ARG A 332 -10.24 -6.25 1.62
C ARG A 332 -9.71 -7.14 2.76
N LEU A 333 -8.39 -7.32 2.86
CA LEU A 333 -7.78 -8.22 3.86
C LEU A 333 -8.10 -7.85 5.32
N PRO A 334 -8.15 -6.57 5.74
CA PRO A 334 -8.55 -6.21 7.10
C PRO A 334 -9.95 -6.69 7.46
N THR A 335 -10.90 -6.57 6.53
CA THR A 335 -12.28 -7.06 6.72
C THR A 335 -12.31 -8.58 6.80
N ILE A 336 -11.59 -9.27 5.92
CA ILE A 336 -11.46 -10.73 5.95
C ILE A 336 -10.87 -11.18 7.30
N ASN A 337 -9.84 -10.51 7.78
CA ASN A 337 -9.21 -10.77 9.07
C ASN A 337 -10.17 -10.57 10.25
N ALA A 338 -11.02 -9.54 10.21
CA ALA A 338 -12.05 -9.33 11.22
C ALA A 338 -13.07 -10.48 11.21
N VAL A 339 -13.53 -10.92 10.03
CA VAL A 339 -14.45 -12.07 9.90
C VAL A 339 -13.82 -13.37 10.42
N LEU A 340 -12.56 -13.63 10.10
CA LEU A 340 -11.83 -14.81 10.57
C LEU A 340 -11.67 -14.80 12.11
N ASN A 341 -11.40 -13.64 12.72
CA ASN A 341 -11.38 -13.50 14.18
C ASN A 341 -12.77 -13.66 14.81
N SER A 342 -13.83 -13.13 14.20
CA SER A 342 -15.21 -13.38 14.65
C SER A 342 -15.55 -14.87 14.61
N LEU A 343 -15.21 -15.55 13.52
CA LEU A 343 -15.40 -16.99 13.38
C LEU A 343 -14.58 -17.77 14.42
N CYS A 344 -13.32 -17.40 14.63
CA CYS A 344 -12.47 -18.01 15.65
C CYS A 344 -13.08 -17.85 17.06
N THR A 345 -13.58 -16.67 17.39
CA THR A 345 -14.27 -16.40 18.67
C THR A 345 -15.45 -17.36 18.87
N VAL A 346 -16.31 -17.51 17.86
CA VAL A 346 -17.48 -18.40 17.92
C VAL A 346 -17.03 -19.86 18.10
N LEU A 347 -16.03 -20.31 17.35
CA LEU A 347 -15.51 -21.67 17.45
C LEU A 347 -14.88 -21.95 18.82
N LEU A 348 -14.17 -20.99 19.41
CA LEU A 348 -13.58 -21.12 20.75
C LEU A 348 -14.66 -21.22 21.83
N ILE A 349 -15.69 -20.39 21.76
CA ILE A 349 -16.84 -20.43 22.69
C ILE A 349 -17.58 -21.77 22.53
N ALA A 350 -17.92 -22.16 21.30
CA ALA A 350 -18.59 -23.42 21.02
C ALA A 350 -17.77 -24.62 21.51
N GLY A 351 -16.45 -24.60 21.30
CA GLY A 351 -15.57 -25.66 21.76
C GLY A 351 -15.38 -25.69 23.28
N TYR A 352 -15.48 -24.55 23.96
CA TYR A 352 -15.56 -24.48 25.42
C TYR A 352 -16.88 -25.07 25.94
N VAL A 353 -18.00 -24.74 25.31
CA VAL A 353 -19.32 -25.33 25.64
C VAL A 353 -19.33 -26.84 25.40
N ALA A 354 -18.76 -27.30 24.28
CA ALA A 354 -18.65 -28.72 23.94
C ALA A 354 -17.88 -29.52 25.01
N ILE A 355 -16.74 -29.01 25.49
CA ILE A 355 -15.99 -29.71 26.55
C ILE A 355 -16.70 -29.66 27.90
N ARG A 356 -17.41 -28.57 28.21
CA ARG A 356 -18.22 -28.44 29.43
C ARG A 356 -19.42 -29.37 29.46
N THR A 357 -19.99 -29.67 28.30
CA THR A 357 -21.10 -30.61 28.12
C THR A 357 -20.64 -32.07 27.94
N GLY A 358 -19.34 -32.35 27.98
CA GLY A 358 -18.78 -33.69 27.85
C GLY A 358 -18.58 -34.18 26.41
N HIS A 359 -18.91 -33.38 25.40
CA HIS A 359 -18.73 -33.68 23.98
C HIS A 359 -17.26 -33.51 23.54
N ARG A 360 -16.44 -34.53 23.83
CA ARG A 360 -14.98 -34.50 23.57
C ARG A 360 -14.62 -34.43 22.09
N ASP A 361 -15.31 -35.20 21.24
CA ASP A 361 -15.04 -35.18 19.80
C ASP A 361 -15.45 -33.84 19.17
N GLY A 362 -16.57 -33.26 19.62
CA GLY A 362 -17.00 -31.91 19.22
C GLY A 362 -15.97 -30.85 19.62
N HIS A 363 -15.49 -30.87 20.87
CA HIS A 363 -14.42 -29.99 21.33
C HIS A 363 -13.17 -30.12 20.45
N ARG A 364 -12.71 -31.36 20.19
CA ARG A 364 -11.52 -31.61 19.36
C ARG A 364 -11.66 -30.99 17.97
N ASN A 365 -12.75 -31.27 17.28
CA ASN A 365 -12.96 -30.80 15.91
C ASN A 365 -13.09 -29.27 15.87
N LEU A 366 -13.79 -28.66 16.84
CA LEU A 366 -13.92 -27.21 16.96
C LEU A 366 -12.56 -26.54 17.25
N MET A 367 -11.74 -27.11 18.14
CA MET A 367 -10.40 -26.57 18.43
C MET A 367 -9.46 -26.65 17.22
N ILE A 368 -9.47 -27.77 16.49
CA ILE A 368 -8.69 -27.92 15.26
C ILE A 368 -9.14 -26.86 14.23
N THR A 369 -10.45 -26.70 14.06
CA THR A 369 -11.02 -25.71 13.13
C THR A 369 -10.63 -24.28 13.55
N ALA A 370 -10.73 -23.94 14.83
CA ALA A 370 -10.33 -22.62 15.35
C ALA A 370 -8.83 -22.34 15.14
N PHE A 371 -7.98 -23.35 15.34
CA PHE A 371 -6.54 -23.25 15.10
C PHE A 371 -6.24 -22.95 13.63
N VAL A 372 -6.86 -23.71 12.74
CA VAL A 372 -6.74 -23.53 11.30
C VAL A 372 -7.21 -22.14 10.87
N VAL A 373 -8.38 -21.70 11.31
CA VAL A 373 -8.90 -20.35 11.04
C VAL A 373 -7.92 -19.28 11.53
N SER A 374 -7.28 -19.49 12.68
CA SER A 374 -6.25 -18.59 13.22
C SER A 374 -4.97 -18.58 12.39
N VAL A 375 -4.58 -19.70 11.78
CA VAL A 375 -3.43 -19.77 10.85
C VAL A 375 -3.74 -19.00 9.56
N VAL A 376 -4.95 -19.17 9.00
CA VAL A 376 -5.39 -18.40 7.81
C VAL A 376 -5.44 -16.91 8.13
N PHE A 377 -6.00 -16.54 9.29
CA PHE A 377 -5.99 -15.17 9.79
C PHE A 377 -4.57 -14.60 9.85
N LEU A 378 -3.62 -15.33 10.44
CA LEU A 378 -2.24 -14.87 10.57
C LEU A 378 -1.59 -14.67 9.19
N ALA A 379 -1.81 -15.59 8.26
CA ALA A 379 -1.31 -15.46 6.88
C ALA A 379 -1.88 -14.22 6.18
N CYS A 380 -3.20 -14.02 6.25
CA CYS A 380 -3.86 -12.84 5.69
C CYS A 380 -3.41 -11.54 6.37
N TYR A 381 -3.21 -11.54 7.69
CA TYR A 381 -2.69 -10.41 8.46
C TYR A 381 -1.28 -10.00 8.04
N LEU A 382 -0.35 -10.96 7.96
CA LEU A 382 1.03 -10.69 7.54
C LEU A 382 1.06 -10.22 6.07
N THR A 383 0.24 -10.83 5.21
CA THR A 383 0.13 -10.42 3.80
C THR A 383 -0.39 -8.99 3.67
N TYR A 384 -1.40 -8.61 4.45
CA TYR A 384 -1.91 -7.24 4.48
C TYR A 384 -0.83 -6.24 4.91
N HIS A 385 -0.11 -6.52 6.00
CA HIS A 385 0.91 -5.60 6.50
C HIS A 385 2.10 -5.48 5.55
N GLU A 386 2.49 -6.57 4.88
CA GLU A 386 3.50 -6.54 3.83
C GLU A 386 3.02 -5.74 2.61
N ALA A 387 1.79 -5.96 2.15
CA ALA A 387 1.20 -5.18 1.06
C ALA A 387 1.10 -3.70 1.42
N LEU A 388 0.62 -3.38 2.63
CA LEU A 388 0.55 -2.01 3.13
C LEU A 388 1.94 -1.36 3.12
N TYR A 389 2.96 -2.05 3.60
CA TYR A 389 4.33 -1.54 3.60
C TYR A 389 4.87 -1.34 2.18
N ARG A 390 4.67 -2.31 1.28
CA ARG A 390 5.12 -2.23 -0.12
C ARG A 390 4.46 -1.10 -0.90
N TYR A 391 3.14 -0.94 -0.78
CA TYR A 391 2.37 0.03 -1.59
C TYR A 391 2.31 1.43 -0.97
N THR A 392 2.39 1.55 0.37
CA THR A 392 2.20 2.84 1.06
C THR A 392 3.43 3.31 1.84
N GLY A 393 4.41 2.43 2.10
CA GLY A 393 5.54 2.70 3.00
C GLY A 393 5.18 2.65 4.49
N LEU A 394 3.88 2.55 4.82
CA LEU A 394 3.40 2.54 6.20
C LEU A 394 3.39 1.13 6.78
N ARG A 395 3.79 0.98 8.05
CA ARG A 395 3.74 -0.31 8.76
C ARG A 395 2.36 -0.62 9.36
N GLY A 396 1.48 0.36 9.41
CA GLY A 396 0.13 0.24 9.94
C GLY A 396 -0.69 1.47 9.60
N ARG A 397 -2.01 1.34 9.64
CA ARG A 397 -2.92 2.46 9.43
C ARG A 397 -2.98 3.31 10.73
N PRO A 398 -2.80 4.64 10.65
CA PRO A 398 -2.93 5.50 11.82
C PRO A 398 -4.39 5.49 12.32
N PHE A 399 -4.56 5.54 13.63
CA PHE A 399 -5.88 5.68 14.24
C PHE A 399 -6.24 7.16 14.35
N THR A 400 -7.38 7.54 13.79
CA THR A 400 -7.88 8.93 13.77
C THR A 400 -9.09 9.04 14.69
N GLY A 401 -8.90 9.67 15.85
CA GLY A 401 -9.99 9.91 16.82
C GLY A 401 -9.55 10.89 17.90
N SER A 402 -10.50 11.36 18.71
CA SER A 402 -10.24 12.27 19.84
C SER A 402 -9.18 11.70 20.81
N SER A 403 -8.61 12.55 21.67
CA SER A 403 -7.61 12.12 22.66
C SER A 403 -8.11 10.97 23.54
N LEU A 404 -9.40 11.00 23.91
CA LEU A 404 -10.03 9.91 24.67
C LEU A 404 -10.17 8.64 23.83
N ALA A 405 -10.61 8.75 22.57
CA ALA A 405 -10.72 7.62 21.64
C ALA A 405 -9.36 6.95 21.40
N THR A 406 -8.30 7.75 21.23
CA THR A 406 -6.93 7.27 21.04
C THR A 406 -6.42 6.55 22.29
N LEU A 407 -6.74 7.05 23.48
CA LEU A 407 -6.39 6.39 24.74
C LEU A 407 -7.08 5.03 24.86
N VAL A 408 -8.38 4.95 24.58
CA VAL A 408 -9.15 3.70 24.57
C VAL A 408 -8.61 2.73 23.51
N TYR A 409 -8.29 3.23 22.32
CA TYR A 409 -7.72 2.42 21.25
C TYR A 409 -6.39 1.79 21.67
N ARG A 410 -5.47 2.60 22.21
CA ARG A 410 -4.14 2.12 22.63
C ARG A 410 -4.21 1.20 23.84
N SER A 411 -5.13 1.42 24.78
CA SER A 411 -5.30 0.55 25.94
C SER A 411 -5.81 -0.85 25.59
N ILE A 412 -6.49 -0.99 24.45
CA ILE A 412 -6.89 -2.29 23.89
C ILE A 412 -5.81 -2.85 22.97
N LEU A 413 -5.25 -2.03 22.07
CA LEU A 413 -4.27 -2.45 21.06
C LEU A 413 -2.99 -3.00 21.68
N ILE A 414 -2.40 -2.31 22.66
CA ILE A 414 -1.10 -2.69 23.23
C ILE A 414 -1.19 -4.08 23.87
N PRO A 415 -2.13 -4.36 24.79
CA PRO A 415 -2.30 -5.71 25.32
C PRO A 415 -2.65 -6.74 24.25
N HIS A 416 -3.49 -6.40 23.27
CA HIS A 416 -3.84 -7.31 22.19
C HIS A 416 -2.61 -7.81 21.45
N VAL A 417 -1.74 -6.90 20.99
CA VAL A 417 -0.53 -7.26 20.22
C VAL A 417 0.41 -8.12 21.06
N ILE A 418 0.65 -7.74 22.32
CA ILE A 418 1.52 -8.50 23.23
C ILE A 418 0.98 -9.93 23.41
N LEU A 419 -0.30 -10.07 23.71
CA LEU A 419 -0.93 -11.38 23.93
C LEU A 419 -1.01 -12.20 22.63
N ALA A 420 -1.26 -11.57 21.48
CA ALA A 420 -1.35 -12.23 20.19
C ALA A 420 -0.05 -12.96 19.82
N VAL A 421 1.12 -12.40 20.13
CA VAL A 421 2.43 -13.05 19.90
C VAL A 421 2.54 -14.38 20.66
N PHE A 422 1.95 -14.47 21.86
CA PHE A 422 2.01 -15.69 22.66
C PHE A 422 0.96 -16.75 22.25
N VAL A 423 -0.14 -16.38 21.60
CA VAL A 423 -1.22 -17.31 21.24
C VAL A 423 -0.73 -18.49 20.39
N PRO A 424 0.02 -18.31 19.28
CA PRO A 424 0.51 -19.44 18.48
C PRO A 424 1.38 -20.41 19.30
N ILE A 425 2.25 -19.88 20.17
CA ILE A 425 3.14 -20.67 21.02
C ILE A 425 2.32 -21.51 22.01
N LEU A 426 1.34 -20.88 22.66
CA LEU A 426 0.46 -21.54 23.62
C LEU A 426 -0.43 -22.58 22.94
N ALA A 427 -1.03 -22.25 21.80
CA ALA A 427 -1.90 -23.14 21.03
C ALA A 427 -1.14 -24.41 20.61
N ILE A 428 0.03 -24.27 19.98
CA ILE A 428 0.87 -25.41 19.59
C ILE A 428 1.17 -26.30 20.80
N ARG A 429 1.53 -25.71 21.94
CA ARG A 429 1.86 -26.47 23.15
C ARG A 429 0.66 -27.24 23.71
N VAL A 430 -0.54 -26.64 23.71
CA VAL A 430 -1.79 -27.31 24.10
C VAL A 430 -2.11 -28.49 23.17
N PHE A 431 -1.90 -28.33 21.86
CA PHE A 431 -2.05 -29.40 20.88
C PHE A 431 -1.02 -30.52 21.06
N VAL A 432 0.24 -30.19 21.33
CA VAL A 432 1.29 -31.19 21.63
C VAL A 432 0.94 -32.00 22.88
N HIS A 433 0.38 -31.37 23.92
CA HIS A 433 -0.09 -32.09 25.09
C HIS A 433 -1.29 -33.00 24.78
N ALA A 434 -2.22 -32.56 23.92
CA ALA A 434 -3.33 -33.38 23.47
C ALA A 434 -2.86 -34.59 22.63
N TYR A 435 -1.93 -34.36 21.69
CA TYR A 435 -1.36 -35.41 20.84
C TYR A 435 -0.59 -36.47 21.63
N ARG A 436 0.11 -36.06 22.70
CA ARG A 436 0.81 -36.98 23.62
C ARG A 436 -0.10 -37.56 24.70
N GLU A 437 -1.41 -37.38 24.60
CA GLU A 437 -2.41 -37.84 25.58
C GLU A 437 -2.14 -37.39 27.03
N ARG A 438 -1.45 -36.26 27.19
CA ARG A 438 -1.11 -35.66 28.49
C ARG A 438 -2.25 -34.76 28.96
N TRP A 439 -3.37 -35.39 29.33
CA TRP A 439 -4.62 -34.71 29.68
C TRP A 439 -4.56 -33.76 30.90
N PRO A 440 -3.80 -34.06 31.98
CA PRO A 440 -3.64 -33.12 33.09
C PRO A 440 -2.95 -31.82 32.67
N GLU A 441 -1.86 -31.93 31.91
CA GLU A 441 -1.07 -30.80 31.41
C GLU A 441 -1.84 -30.00 30.37
N HIS A 442 -2.52 -30.68 29.43
CA HIS A 442 -3.43 -30.05 28.47
C HIS A 442 -4.47 -29.19 29.20
N ARG A 443 -5.15 -29.74 30.23
CA ARG A 443 -6.16 -28.99 31.00
C ARG A 443 -5.56 -27.80 31.77
N ARG A 444 -4.38 -27.97 32.36
CA ARG A 444 -3.71 -26.88 33.10
C ARG A 444 -3.36 -25.72 32.15
N LEU A 445 -2.81 -26.03 30.99
CA LEU A 445 -2.42 -25.03 30.01
C LEU A 445 -3.64 -24.41 29.31
N ALA A 446 -4.65 -25.20 28.96
CA ALA A 446 -5.88 -24.72 28.31
C ALA A 446 -6.64 -23.69 29.15
N LYS A 447 -6.59 -23.78 30.49
CA LYS A 447 -7.17 -22.75 31.39
C LYS A 447 -6.50 -21.38 31.26
N ILE A 448 -5.27 -21.34 30.77
CA ILE A 448 -4.52 -20.10 30.50
C ILE A 448 -4.68 -19.72 29.02
N THR A 449 -4.53 -20.68 28.11
CA THR A 449 -4.58 -20.44 26.66
C THR A 449 -5.95 -19.95 26.20
N LEU A 450 -7.05 -20.56 26.67
CA LEU A 450 -8.40 -20.20 26.24
C LEU A 450 -8.76 -18.73 26.49
N PRO A 451 -8.61 -18.17 27.72
CA PRO A 451 -8.96 -16.76 27.94
C PRO A 451 -8.07 -15.80 27.16
N ILE A 452 -6.77 -16.09 27.00
CA ILE A 452 -5.87 -15.25 26.18
C ILE A 452 -6.28 -15.29 24.72
N TRP A 453 -6.52 -16.48 24.17
CA TRP A 453 -6.91 -16.65 22.77
C TRP A 453 -8.26 -15.99 22.49
N LEU A 454 -9.23 -16.16 23.39
CA LEU A 454 -10.54 -15.52 23.28
C LEU A 454 -10.43 -13.99 23.37
N PHE A 455 -9.62 -13.46 24.30
CA PHE A 455 -9.37 -12.02 24.43
C PHE A 455 -8.82 -11.45 23.13
N VAL A 456 -7.76 -12.03 22.56
CA VAL A 456 -7.15 -11.58 21.31
C VAL A 456 -8.14 -11.66 20.15
N SER A 457 -8.89 -12.76 20.04
CA SER A 457 -9.87 -12.96 18.97
C SER A 457 -11.00 -11.91 19.01
N ILE A 458 -11.52 -11.58 20.20
CA ILE A 458 -12.57 -10.56 20.37
C ILE A 458 -12.00 -9.16 20.13
N THR A 459 -10.89 -8.83 20.79
CA THR A 459 -10.30 -7.49 20.70
C THR A 459 -9.78 -7.17 19.30
N GLY A 460 -9.39 -8.16 18.49
CA GLY A 460 -9.05 -7.96 17.08
C GLY A 460 -10.22 -7.43 16.25
N VAL A 461 -11.44 -7.91 16.51
CA VAL A 461 -12.66 -7.40 15.85
C VAL A 461 -12.99 -6.00 16.34
N VAL A 462 -12.83 -5.74 17.65
CA VAL A 462 -13.03 -4.41 18.22
C VAL A 462 -12.06 -3.40 17.60
N ILE A 463 -10.77 -3.71 17.56
CA ILE A 463 -9.73 -2.88 16.94
C ILE A 463 -10.07 -2.58 15.47
N TYR A 464 -10.54 -3.57 14.71
CA TYR A 464 -11.01 -3.37 13.35
C TYR A 464 -12.20 -2.41 13.29
N GLY A 465 -13.22 -2.60 14.13
CA GLY A 465 -14.38 -1.70 14.20
C GLY A 465 -13.96 -0.27 14.53
N MET A 466 -13.07 -0.10 15.50
CA MET A 466 -12.50 1.19 15.88
C MET A 466 -11.73 1.86 14.74
N LEU A 467 -11.02 1.09 13.91
CA LEU A 467 -10.17 1.63 12.84
C LEU A 467 -10.94 1.92 11.53
N TYR A 468 -12.04 1.21 11.26
CA TYR A 468 -12.72 1.26 9.95
C TYR A 468 -14.17 1.76 10.00
N HIS A 469 -14.88 1.63 11.13
CA HIS A 469 -16.34 1.79 11.15
C HIS A 469 -16.85 2.76 12.21
N TRP A 470 -16.14 2.93 13.32
CA TRP A 470 -16.64 3.74 14.42
C TRP A 470 -16.46 5.25 14.16
N PRO A 471 -17.53 6.07 14.23
CA PRO A 471 -17.42 7.51 14.07
C PRO A 471 -16.86 8.13 15.36
N TRP A 472 -15.56 8.39 15.39
CA TRP A 472 -14.93 9.17 16.46
C TRP A 472 -15.21 10.65 16.19
N GLN A 473 -16.35 11.15 16.67
CA GLN A 473 -16.70 12.57 16.54
C GLN A 473 -15.56 13.46 17.07
N THR A 474 -15.09 14.38 16.23
CA THR A 474 -14.27 15.52 16.63
C THR A 474 -15.13 16.39 17.55
N GLY A 475 -14.92 16.27 18.86
CA GLY A 475 -15.58 17.14 19.82
C GLY A 475 -15.13 18.58 19.61
N ALA A 476 -15.91 19.35 18.87
CA ALA A 476 -15.97 20.79 19.06
C ALA A 476 -16.38 21.01 20.53
N GLN A 477 -15.47 21.55 21.33
CA GLN A 477 -15.84 22.02 22.65
C GLN A 477 -16.79 23.20 22.48
N THR A 478 -18.09 22.95 22.64
CA THR A 478 -19.03 23.99 23.02
C THR A 478 -18.67 24.45 24.42
N VAL A 479 -17.80 25.46 24.53
CA VAL A 479 -17.74 26.28 25.73
C VAL A 479 -19.01 27.13 25.71
N ALA A 480 -20.00 26.68 26.47
CA ALA A 480 -21.14 27.48 26.83
C ALA A 480 -20.64 28.66 27.68
N PHE A 481 -20.65 29.86 27.11
CA PHE A 481 -20.72 31.07 27.93
C PHE A 481 -22.13 31.14 28.50
N ALA A 482 -22.25 30.80 29.78
CA ALA A 482 -23.39 31.16 30.60
C ALA A 482 -22.98 32.31 31.51
N SER A 483 -23.85 33.34 31.49
CA SER A 483 -23.94 34.56 32.32
C SER A 483 -22.80 35.57 32.26
#